data_AF-A0A920CDP5-F1
#
_entry.id   AF-A0A920CDP5-F1
#
_cell.length_a   1.000
_cell.length_b   1.000
_cell.length_c   1.000
_cell.angle_alpha   90.00
_cell.angle_beta   90.00
_cell.angle_gamma   90.00
#
_symmetry.space_group_name_H-M   'P 1'
#
loop_
_entity.id
_entity.type
_entity.pdbx_description
1 polymer ?
#
loop_
_entity_poly.entity_id
_entity_poly.type
_entity_poly.pdbx_seq_one_letter_code
_entity_poly.pdbx_strand_id
1 'polypeptide(L)'
;MKSNPFHLRTALGIIAAAAALSLTACSGQNASEPPAAETSGQPVSEQKNDAGAGSVAEKQKTPEEAFYAAYKEGTSDQDKIENMMSRITDLDWKTYRELRKDVPLMDETLGYLYRNRHMIKPEHYKAVFSATRNLDGAGSESYAALVSELFGADKKAAIHALSVMDNPNRRQSVIGMIAYGLSYKDTKQVKDEIAKWQADAALSSTEKEIVQELLKAVDHPY
;
A
#
# COMPACT_ATOMS: atom_id res chain seq x y z
N MET A 1 46.69 -9.92 24.73
CA MET A 1 45.50 -10.25 25.54
C MET A 1 45.31 -9.17 26.60
N LYS A 2 44.23 -8.40 26.53
CA LYS A 2 43.70 -7.57 27.64
C LYS A 2 42.18 -7.70 27.57
N SER A 3 41.56 -8.10 28.67
CA SER A 3 40.14 -8.45 28.75
C SER A 3 39.30 -7.26 29.14
N ASN A 4 38.33 -6.90 28.29
CA ASN A 4 37.15 -6.16 28.74
C ASN A 4 36.31 -7.05 29.66
N PRO A 5 35.64 -6.43 30.64
CA PRO A 5 34.19 -6.48 30.63
C PRO A 5 33.58 -5.07 30.78
N PHE A 6 32.35 -4.88 30.31
CA PHE A 6 31.20 -4.49 31.15
C PHE A 6 29.91 -4.33 30.31
N HIS A 7 28.90 -5.13 30.68
CA HIS A 7 27.45 -4.99 30.52
C HIS A 7 26.77 -4.57 29.19
N LEU A 8 26.09 -5.56 28.60
CA LEU A 8 24.68 -5.40 28.17
C LEU A 8 23.80 -5.04 29.38
N ARG A 9 22.84 -4.12 29.20
CA ARG A 9 21.38 -4.37 29.38
C ARG A 9 20.51 -3.11 29.13
N THR A 10 19.74 -3.18 28.05
CA THR A 10 18.27 -3.03 27.99
C THR A 10 17.54 -1.91 28.77
N ALA A 11 16.92 -0.99 28.02
CA ALA A 11 15.65 -0.30 28.28
C ALA A 11 15.03 -0.04 26.89
N LEU A 12 13.87 -0.52 26.44
CA LEU A 12 12.53 -0.67 27.04
C LEU A 12 11.90 0.70 27.41
N GLY A 13 10.98 1.15 26.54
CA GLY A 13 10.35 2.47 26.61
C GLY A 13 9.16 2.57 25.64
N ILE A 14 8.14 1.73 25.85
CA ILE A 14 6.86 1.80 25.13
C ILE A 14 6.02 2.91 25.78
N ILE A 15 5.53 3.86 24.99
CA ILE A 15 4.47 4.79 25.41
C ILE A 15 3.29 4.62 24.46
N ALA A 16 2.30 3.83 24.89
CA ALA A 16 1.00 3.75 24.24
C ALA A 16 0.04 4.73 24.95
N ALA A 17 -0.39 5.77 24.25
CA ALA A 17 -1.42 6.69 24.74
C ALA A 17 -2.81 6.22 24.26
N ALA A 18 -3.54 5.53 25.13
CA ALA A 18 -4.92 5.14 24.86
C ALA A 18 -5.88 6.29 25.20
N ALA A 19 -6.45 6.92 24.18
CA ALA A 19 -7.52 7.91 24.35
C ALA A 19 -8.88 7.23 24.25
N ALA A 20 -9.52 6.97 25.40
CA ALA A 20 -10.91 6.56 25.45
C ALA A 20 -11.82 7.80 25.35
N LEU A 21 -12.75 7.80 24.40
CA LEU A 21 -13.85 8.78 24.36
C LEU A 21 -15.19 8.04 24.28
N SER A 22 -16.15 8.55 25.05
CA SER A 22 -17.28 7.77 25.56
C SER A 22 -18.41 7.61 24.55
N LEU A 23 -19.01 6.41 24.55
CA LEU A 23 -20.32 6.17 23.94
C LEU A 23 -21.38 7.02 24.64
N THR A 24 -22.15 7.79 23.86
CA THR A 24 -23.40 8.40 24.32
C THR A 24 -24.55 7.77 23.53
N ALA A 25 -25.36 6.95 24.20
CA ALA A 25 -26.55 6.35 23.60
C ALA A 25 -27.77 7.25 23.83
N CYS A 26 -28.50 7.57 22.76
CA CYS A 26 -29.82 8.18 22.84
C CYS A 26 -30.85 7.23 22.22
N SER A 27 -31.57 6.50 23.08
CA SER A 27 -32.77 5.76 22.69
C SER A 27 -33.94 6.73 22.53
N GLY A 28 -34.73 6.56 21.46
CA GLY A 28 -35.94 7.36 21.22
C GLY A 28 -36.90 6.63 20.29
N GLN A 29 -37.91 5.99 20.85
CA GLN A 29 -39.01 5.37 20.11
C GLN A 29 -39.99 6.43 19.56
N ASN A 30 -40.57 6.14 18.39
CA ASN A 30 -41.99 6.27 18.00
C ASN A 30 -42.06 5.99 16.48
N ALA A 31 -42.66 4.93 15.93
CA ALA A 31 -44.03 4.41 16.07
C ALA A 31 -45.09 5.33 15.43
N SER A 32 -45.41 5.11 14.15
CA SER A 32 -46.73 5.38 13.54
C SER A 32 -46.87 4.74 12.15
N GLU A 33 -47.88 3.87 12.03
CA GLU A 33 -48.52 3.32 10.83
C GLU A 33 -50.03 3.22 11.19
N PRO A 34 -50.97 3.03 10.24
CA PRO A 34 -51.05 3.44 8.85
C PRO A 34 -52.32 4.35 8.67
N PRO A 35 -52.99 4.41 7.49
CA PRO A 35 -53.98 3.37 7.19
C PRO A 35 -54.02 2.90 5.72
N ALA A 36 -54.70 1.78 5.49
CA ALA A 36 -54.81 1.09 4.20
C ALA A 36 -56.05 1.51 3.37
N ALA A 37 -56.02 1.18 2.07
CA ALA A 37 -57.21 0.92 1.27
C ALA A 37 -56.90 -0.10 0.15
N GLU A 38 -57.74 -1.14 0.06
CA GLU A 38 -57.82 -2.08 -1.07
C GLU A 38 -58.64 -1.42 -2.23
N THR A 39 -58.89 -1.98 -3.43
CA THR A 39 -58.96 -3.38 -3.90
C THR A 39 -58.89 -3.46 -5.44
N SER A 40 -58.58 -4.66 -5.96
CA SER A 40 -59.12 -5.26 -7.21
C SER A 40 -58.49 -4.95 -8.58
N GLY A 41 -58.14 -6.00 -9.35
CA GLY A 41 -57.68 -5.85 -10.74
C GLY A 41 -56.92 -7.02 -11.41
N GLN A 42 -57.40 -8.27 -11.31
CA GLN A 42 -57.01 -9.40 -12.20
C GLN A 42 -58.28 -10.21 -12.55
N PRO A 43 -58.41 -10.90 -13.70
CA PRO A 43 -57.42 -11.76 -14.38
C PRO A 43 -57.04 -11.20 -15.79
N VAL A 44 -56.43 -11.88 -16.79
CA VAL A 44 -56.23 -13.32 -17.12
C VAL A 44 -54.81 -13.56 -17.69
N SER A 45 -54.41 -14.83 -17.69
CA SER A 45 -53.21 -15.44 -18.30
C SER A 45 -52.99 -15.14 -19.80
N GLU A 46 -51.72 -15.00 -20.20
CA GLU A 46 -51.19 -15.65 -21.41
C GLU A 46 -49.69 -15.95 -21.25
N GLN A 47 -49.19 -16.99 -21.93
CA GLN A 47 -47.94 -17.67 -21.59
C GLN A 47 -47.01 -17.77 -22.81
N LYS A 48 -45.68 -17.74 -22.58
CA LYS A 48 -44.57 -17.98 -23.55
C LYS A 48 -44.42 -16.89 -24.65
N ASN A 49 -43.28 -16.25 -24.85
CA ASN A 49 -41.90 -16.68 -24.70
C ASN A 49 -41.00 -15.46 -24.46
N ASP A 50 -40.16 -15.48 -23.44
CA ASP A 50 -38.87 -14.79 -23.53
C ASP A 50 -37.80 -15.66 -22.89
N ALA A 51 -36.88 -16.16 -23.72
CA ALA A 51 -35.67 -16.85 -23.29
C ALA A 51 -34.55 -15.83 -23.04
N GLY A 52 -34.91 -14.69 -22.44
CA GLY A 52 -34.00 -13.73 -21.83
C GLY A 52 -33.30 -14.34 -20.62
N ALA A 53 -32.41 -15.28 -20.88
CA ALA A 53 -31.35 -15.66 -19.94
C ALA A 53 -30.40 -14.46 -19.82
N GLY A 54 -30.86 -13.46 -19.06
CA GLY A 54 -30.05 -12.33 -18.65
C GLY A 54 -28.92 -12.86 -17.79
N SER A 55 -27.77 -13.14 -18.42
CA SER A 55 -26.52 -13.09 -17.70
C SER A 55 -26.46 -11.69 -17.13
N VAL A 56 -26.59 -11.60 -15.80
CA VAL A 56 -26.16 -10.42 -15.08
C VAL A 56 -24.66 -10.37 -15.34
N ALA A 57 -24.26 -9.61 -16.35
CA ALA A 57 -22.87 -9.47 -16.75
C ALA A 57 -22.13 -8.97 -15.52
N GLU A 58 -21.35 -9.85 -14.89
CA GLU A 58 -20.72 -9.57 -13.61
C GLU A 58 -19.79 -8.37 -13.85
N LYS A 59 -20.17 -7.20 -13.30
CA LYS A 59 -19.49 -5.94 -13.60
C LYS A 59 -18.01 -6.14 -13.29
N GLN A 60 -17.17 -6.08 -14.32
CA GLN A 60 -15.75 -6.33 -14.19
C GLN A 60 -15.19 -5.40 -13.11
N LYS A 61 -14.66 -6.00 -12.03
CA LYS A 61 -14.09 -5.25 -10.91
C LYS A 61 -12.91 -4.43 -11.42
N THR A 62 -12.89 -3.16 -11.05
CA THR A 62 -11.73 -2.28 -11.24
C THR A 62 -10.53 -2.80 -10.44
N PRO A 63 -9.28 -2.44 -10.83
CA PRO A 63 -8.09 -2.76 -10.05
C PRO A 63 -8.22 -2.34 -8.58
N GLU A 64 -8.83 -1.18 -8.34
CA GLU A 64 -9.05 -0.61 -7.01
C GLU A 64 -10.07 -1.43 -6.21
N GLU A 65 -11.22 -1.81 -6.80
CA GLU A 65 -12.21 -2.69 -6.15
C GLU A 65 -11.60 -4.07 -5.84
N ALA A 66 -10.74 -4.61 -6.72
CA ALA A 66 -10.06 -5.88 -6.52
C ALA A 66 -9.00 -5.82 -5.40
N PHE A 67 -8.20 -4.75 -5.35
CA PHE A 67 -7.21 -4.51 -4.30
C PHE A 67 -7.88 -4.24 -2.94
N TYR A 68 -9.01 -3.52 -2.92
CA TYR A 68 -9.83 -3.32 -1.72
C TYR A 68 -10.47 -4.62 -1.21
N ALA A 69 -10.90 -5.51 -2.12
CA ALA A 69 -11.40 -6.82 -1.74
C ALA A 69 -10.33 -7.68 -1.05
N ALA A 70 -9.09 -7.68 -1.58
CA ALA A 70 -7.96 -8.36 -0.93
C ALA A 70 -7.62 -7.73 0.45
N TYR A 71 -7.59 -6.40 0.55
CA TYR A 71 -7.34 -5.71 1.81
C TYR A 71 -8.34 -6.09 2.93
N LYS A 72 -9.63 -6.21 2.60
CA LYS A 72 -10.71 -6.57 3.54
C LYS A 72 -10.80 -8.05 3.88
N GLU A 73 -9.98 -8.90 3.30
CA GLU A 73 -10.14 -10.35 3.42
C GLU A 73 -9.95 -10.83 4.88
N GLY A 74 -10.72 -11.83 5.30
CA GLY A 74 -10.64 -12.42 6.65
C GLY A 74 -9.51 -13.43 6.84
N THR A 75 -8.50 -13.39 5.98
CA THR A 75 -7.35 -14.31 5.90
C THR A 75 -6.19 -13.87 6.82
N SER A 76 -5.14 -14.68 6.90
CA SER A 76 -3.91 -14.30 7.61
C SER A 76 -3.26 -13.07 6.99
N ASP A 77 -2.50 -12.30 7.78
CA ASP A 77 -1.80 -11.12 7.26
C ASP A 77 -0.85 -11.46 6.10
N GLN A 78 -0.23 -12.65 6.12
CA GLN A 78 0.66 -13.12 5.07
C GLN A 78 -0.10 -13.41 3.75
N ASP A 79 -1.23 -14.12 3.83
CA ASP A 79 -2.06 -14.41 2.66
C ASP A 79 -2.65 -13.12 2.09
N LYS A 80 -3.11 -12.23 2.97
CA LYS A 80 -3.63 -10.90 2.62
C LYS A 80 -2.59 -10.05 1.89
N ILE A 81 -1.36 -9.99 2.40
CA ILE A 81 -0.26 -9.27 1.74
C ILE A 81 0.00 -9.87 0.36
N GLU A 82 0.10 -11.19 0.22
CA GLU A 82 0.32 -11.85 -1.08
C GLU A 82 -0.83 -11.55 -2.08
N ASN A 83 -2.08 -11.60 -1.61
CA ASN A 83 -3.28 -11.32 -2.40
C ASN A 83 -3.37 -9.83 -2.80
N MET A 84 -2.88 -8.92 -1.96
CA MET A 84 -2.74 -7.49 -2.27
C MET A 84 -1.60 -7.22 -3.27
N MET A 85 -0.42 -7.82 -3.10
CA MET A 85 0.73 -7.60 -3.97
C MET A 85 0.47 -8.03 -5.42
N SER A 86 -0.26 -9.13 -5.62
CA SER A 86 -0.68 -9.58 -6.96
C SER A 86 -1.72 -8.68 -7.66
N ARG A 87 -2.16 -7.57 -7.03
CA ARG A 87 -3.15 -6.61 -7.57
C ARG A 87 -2.70 -5.16 -7.55
N ILE A 88 -1.53 -4.84 -6.98
CA ILE A 88 -1.15 -3.46 -6.68
C ILE A 88 -0.67 -2.65 -7.91
N THR A 89 -0.10 -3.31 -8.92
CA THR A 89 0.66 -2.70 -10.04
C THR A 89 -0.06 -1.54 -10.75
N ASP A 90 -1.36 -1.69 -11.00
CA ASP A 90 -2.15 -0.76 -11.81
C ASP A 90 -3.02 0.20 -10.98
N LEU A 91 -2.89 0.19 -9.66
CA LEU A 91 -3.72 0.97 -8.75
C LEU A 91 -3.64 2.49 -9.02
N ASP A 92 -4.79 3.14 -9.08
CA ASP A 92 -4.93 4.59 -8.93
C ASP A 92 -5.23 4.92 -7.47
N TRP A 93 -4.31 5.55 -6.75
CA TRP A 93 -4.50 5.85 -5.33
C TRP A 93 -5.64 6.85 -5.07
N LYS A 94 -5.94 7.72 -6.03
CA LYS A 94 -7.10 8.61 -5.96
C LYS A 94 -8.41 7.85 -6.17
N THR A 95 -8.52 6.98 -7.16
CA THR A 95 -9.73 6.14 -7.29
C THR A 95 -9.89 5.21 -6.09
N TYR A 96 -8.79 4.67 -5.57
CA TYR A 96 -8.80 3.77 -4.40
C TYR A 96 -9.33 4.47 -3.14
N ARG A 97 -8.84 5.67 -2.82
CA ARG A 97 -9.31 6.41 -1.64
C ARG A 97 -10.80 6.79 -1.74
N GLU A 98 -11.34 6.95 -2.94
CA GLU A 98 -12.75 7.31 -3.18
C GLU A 98 -13.72 6.13 -2.98
N LEU A 99 -13.23 4.88 -2.86
CA LEU A 99 -14.06 3.68 -2.57
C LEU A 99 -14.72 3.70 -1.17
N ARG A 100 -14.21 4.52 -0.24
CA ARG A 100 -14.86 4.84 1.05
C ARG A 100 -14.76 6.35 1.30
N LYS A 101 -15.87 6.98 1.67
CA LYS A 101 -15.94 8.44 1.91
C LYS A 101 -15.84 8.85 3.37
N ASP A 102 -15.95 7.87 4.27
CA ASP A 102 -16.09 7.99 5.71
C ASP A 102 -14.76 7.82 6.47
N VAL A 103 -13.77 7.16 5.86
CA VAL A 103 -12.48 6.82 6.48
C VAL A 103 -11.36 6.97 5.42
N PRO A 104 -10.18 7.52 5.75
CA PRO A 104 -9.05 7.65 4.82
C PRO A 104 -8.46 6.27 4.44
N LEU A 105 -9.11 5.60 3.49
CA LEU A 105 -8.80 4.22 3.08
C LEU A 105 -7.37 4.06 2.56
N MET A 106 -6.85 5.03 1.79
CA MET A 106 -5.46 5.03 1.34
C MET A 106 -4.48 4.97 2.51
N ASP A 107 -4.65 5.84 3.52
CA ASP A 107 -3.73 5.96 4.64
C ASP A 107 -3.81 4.74 5.58
N GLU A 108 -5.02 4.19 5.77
CA GLU A 108 -5.26 2.95 6.52
C GLU A 108 -4.54 1.75 5.86
N THR A 109 -4.67 1.62 4.54
CA THR A 109 -4.07 0.54 3.74
C THR A 109 -2.56 0.68 3.62
N LEU A 110 -2.04 1.90 3.37
CA LEU A 110 -0.59 2.15 3.35
C LEU A 110 0.04 1.92 4.73
N GLY A 111 -0.64 2.34 5.80
CA GLY A 111 -0.22 2.05 7.17
C GLY A 111 -0.22 0.54 7.48
N TYR A 112 -1.18 -0.22 6.96
CA TYR A 112 -1.19 -1.69 7.05
C TYR A 112 -0.01 -2.31 6.30
N LEU A 113 0.23 -1.90 5.04
CA LEU A 113 1.37 -2.36 4.26
C LEU A 113 2.71 -2.03 4.94
N TYR A 114 2.85 -0.85 5.53
CA TYR A 114 4.07 -0.45 6.25
C TYR A 114 4.33 -1.30 7.51
N ARG A 115 3.29 -1.59 8.31
CA ARG A 115 3.42 -2.47 9.49
C ARG A 115 3.84 -3.89 9.08
N ASN A 116 3.26 -4.40 7.99
CA ASN A 116 3.50 -5.75 7.47
C ASN A 116 4.55 -5.81 6.34
N ARG A 117 5.38 -4.76 6.16
CA ARG A 117 6.36 -4.66 5.07
C ARG A 117 7.38 -5.80 5.02
N HIS A 118 7.65 -6.43 6.17
CA HIS A 118 8.51 -7.61 6.30
C HIS A 118 7.92 -8.88 5.63
N MET A 119 6.62 -8.89 5.35
CA MET A 119 5.93 -9.94 4.58
C MET A 119 5.93 -9.67 3.06
N ILE A 120 6.33 -8.46 2.63
CA ILE A 120 6.46 -8.10 1.22
C ILE A 120 7.83 -8.59 0.74
N LYS A 121 7.79 -9.66 -0.06
CA LYS A 121 8.97 -10.35 -0.58
C LYS A 121 9.62 -9.61 -1.76
N PRO A 122 10.92 -9.82 -2.03
CA PRO A 122 11.65 -9.29 -3.19
C PRO A 122 10.93 -9.35 -4.54
N GLU A 123 10.26 -10.47 -4.86
CA GLU A 123 9.52 -10.67 -6.11
C GLU A 123 8.38 -9.65 -6.31
N HIS A 124 7.83 -9.09 -5.23
CA HIS A 124 6.74 -8.12 -5.25
C HIS A 124 7.22 -6.68 -5.49
N TYR A 125 8.54 -6.41 -5.39
CA TYR A 125 9.06 -5.04 -5.37
C TYR A 125 8.78 -4.28 -6.68
N LYS A 126 8.84 -4.93 -7.86
CA LYS A 126 8.47 -4.28 -9.14
C LYS A 126 6.99 -3.87 -9.14
N ALA A 127 6.10 -4.72 -8.63
CA ALA A 127 4.67 -4.44 -8.57
C ALA A 127 4.38 -3.25 -7.65
N VAL A 128 4.96 -3.26 -6.44
CA VAL A 128 4.90 -2.12 -5.51
C VAL A 128 5.45 -0.86 -6.19
N PHE A 129 6.71 -0.84 -6.65
CA PHE A 129 7.32 0.36 -7.24
C PHE A 129 6.58 0.88 -8.50
N SER A 130 5.80 0.04 -9.17
CA SER A 130 4.95 0.48 -10.29
C SER A 130 3.69 1.24 -9.86
N ALA A 131 3.22 1.06 -8.62
CA ALA A 131 1.95 1.58 -8.10
C ALA A 131 2.07 3.00 -7.52
N THR A 132 2.55 3.95 -8.32
CA THR A 132 2.79 5.36 -7.92
C THR A 132 1.74 6.37 -8.43
N ARG A 133 0.66 5.90 -9.07
CA ARG A 133 -0.31 6.77 -9.75
C ARG A 133 -1.22 7.51 -8.74
N ASN A 134 -1.26 8.83 -8.87
CA ASN A 134 -2.10 9.75 -8.09
C ASN A 134 -1.95 9.60 -6.56
N LEU A 135 -0.73 9.36 -6.09
CA LEU A 135 -0.36 9.62 -4.70
C LEU A 135 -0.39 11.15 -4.45
N ASP A 136 -0.98 11.58 -3.35
CA ASP A 136 -0.99 12.98 -2.91
C ASP A 136 -0.72 13.09 -1.39
N GLY A 137 -0.26 14.26 -0.96
CA GLY A 137 -0.04 14.62 0.46
C GLY A 137 0.54 13.50 1.33
N ALA A 138 -0.15 13.20 2.45
CA ALA A 138 0.23 12.17 3.41
C ALA A 138 0.29 10.75 2.80
N GLY A 139 -0.43 10.49 1.70
CA GLY A 139 -0.32 9.24 0.95
C GLY A 139 1.05 9.09 0.30
N SER A 140 1.58 10.17 -0.29
CA SER A 140 2.93 10.18 -0.87
C SER A 140 4.01 9.97 0.19
N GLU A 141 3.88 10.60 1.35
CA GLU A 141 4.82 10.42 2.49
C GLU A 141 4.80 8.98 3.02
N SER A 142 3.59 8.43 3.24
CA SER A 142 3.40 7.04 3.67
C SER A 142 3.96 6.04 2.65
N TYR A 143 3.82 6.36 1.36
CA TYR A 143 4.40 5.56 0.27
C TYR A 143 5.92 5.60 0.26
N ALA A 144 6.52 6.78 0.44
CA ALA A 144 7.95 6.97 0.52
C ALA A 144 8.57 6.22 1.70
N ALA A 145 7.90 6.23 2.86
CA ALA A 145 8.29 5.43 4.01
C ALA A 145 8.24 3.91 3.71
N LEU A 146 7.23 3.43 2.98
CA LEU A 146 7.16 2.02 2.57
C LEU A 146 8.31 1.63 1.63
N VAL A 147 8.50 2.35 0.51
CA VAL A 147 9.49 1.95 -0.50
C VAL A 147 10.95 2.11 -0.03
N SER A 148 11.22 3.10 0.82
CA SER A 148 12.55 3.28 1.42
C SER A 148 12.91 2.19 2.43
N GLU A 149 11.94 1.67 3.20
CA GLU A 149 12.14 0.50 4.06
C GLU A 149 12.37 -0.78 3.25
N LEU A 150 11.64 -0.99 2.13
CA LEU A 150 11.87 -2.14 1.25
C LEU A 150 13.28 -2.09 0.60
N PHE A 151 13.72 -0.91 0.15
CA PHE A 151 15.11 -0.69 -0.26
C PHE A 151 16.10 -0.94 0.89
N GLY A 152 15.76 -0.52 2.11
CA GLY A 152 16.55 -0.78 3.31
C GLY A 152 16.79 -2.27 3.55
N ALA A 153 15.71 -3.07 3.44
CA ALA A 153 15.67 -4.51 3.70
C ALA A 153 16.44 -5.34 2.66
N ASP A 154 16.18 -5.15 1.37
CA ASP A 154 16.96 -5.78 0.30
C ASP A 154 17.27 -4.78 -0.83
N LYS A 155 18.45 -4.18 -0.72
CA LYS A 155 18.99 -3.23 -1.71
C LYS A 155 19.17 -3.86 -3.08
N LYS A 156 19.53 -5.15 -3.16
CA LYS A 156 19.77 -5.81 -4.45
C LYS A 156 18.46 -6.06 -5.16
N ALA A 157 17.46 -6.61 -4.45
CA ALA A 157 16.12 -6.79 -4.99
C ALA A 157 15.49 -5.45 -5.41
N ALA A 158 15.64 -4.39 -4.60
CA ALA A 158 15.08 -3.08 -4.91
C ALA A 158 15.73 -2.43 -6.14
N ILE A 159 17.07 -2.43 -6.22
CA ILE A 159 17.79 -1.92 -7.40
C ILE A 159 17.47 -2.75 -8.65
N HIS A 160 17.37 -4.07 -8.52
CA HIS A 160 16.95 -4.95 -9.62
C HIS A 160 15.54 -4.60 -10.10
N ALA A 161 14.57 -4.55 -9.18
CA ALA A 161 13.17 -4.22 -9.47
C ALA A 161 13.02 -2.87 -10.17
N LEU A 162 13.74 -1.84 -9.72
CA LEU A 162 13.83 -0.54 -10.39
C LEU A 162 14.42 -0.66 -11.80
N SER A 163 15.52 -1.38 -11.98
CA SER A 163 16.20 -1.52 -13.28
C SER A 163 15.32 -2.16 -14.36
N VAL A 164 14.37 -3.03 -13.96
CA VAL A 164 13.41 -3.68 -14.87
C VAL A 164 12.03 -3.00 -14.92
N MET A 165 11.89 -1.76 -14.42
CA MET A 165 10.65 -0.98 -14.59
C MET A 165 10.54 -0.40 -16.00
N ASP A 166 9.44 -0.71 -16.68
CA ASP A 166 9.17 -0.33 -18.08
C ASP A 166 8.88 1.16 -18.25
N ASN A 167 8.42 1.83 -17.19
CA ASN A 167 8.09 3.26 -17.19
C ASN A 167 9.18 4.08 -16.47
N PRO A 168 10.01 4.87 -17.19
CA PRO A 168 11.11 5.62 -16.59
C PRO A 168 10.63 6.75 -15.66
N ASN A 169 9.48 7.37 -15.94
CA ASN A 169 8.93 8.44 -15.09
C ASN A 169 8.46 7.88 -13.74
N ARG A 170 7.79 6.71 -13.74
CA ARG A 170 7.45 6.02 -12.48
C ARG A 170 8.70 5.57 -11.73
N ARG A 171 9.71 5.05 -12.43
CA ARG A 171 11.00 4.67 -11.84
C ARG A 171 11.67 5.86 -11.14
N GLN A 172 11.78 7.00 -11.81
CA GLN A 172 12.38 8.21 -11.23
C GLN A 172 11.58 8.73 -10.02
N SER A 173 10.24 8.64 -10.06
CA SER A 173 9.37 8.97 -8.92
C SER A 173 9.69 8.10 -7.70
N VAL A 174 9.82 6.78 -7.87
CA VAL A 174 10.21 5.89 -6.77
C VAL A 174 11.63 6.15 -6.28
N ILE A 175 12.59 6.44 -7.17
CA ILE A 175 13.96 6.82 -6.77
C ILE A 175 13.93 8.07 -5.90
N GLY A 176 13.12 9.08 -6.25
CA GLY A 176 12.88 10.26 -5.41
C GLY A 176 12.25 9.92 -4.06
N MET A 177 11.23 9.06 -4.04
CA MET A 177 10.58 8.59 -2.79
C MET A 177 11.54 7.80 -1.88
N ILE A 178 12.41 6.96 -2.44
CA ILE A 178 13.45 6.26 -1.67
C ILE A 178 14.46 7.27 -1.12
N ALA A 179 14.93 8.23 -1.92
CA ALA A 179 15.85 9.27 -1.49
C ALA A 179 15.25 10.17 -0.38
N TYR A 180 13.98 10.55 -0.50
CA TYR A 180 13.22 11.24 0.55
C TYR A 180 13.19 10.45 1.86
N GLY A 181 12.84 9.15 1.81
CA GLY A 181 12.86 8.29 2.99
C GLY A 181 14.26 8.08 3.60
N LEU A 182 15.32 8.17 2.78
CA LEU A 182 16.71 8.15 3.25
C LEU A 182 17.18 9.49 3.84
N SER A 183 16.56 10.62 3.47
CA SER A 183 16.96 11.97 3.92
C SER A 183 16.81 12.22 5.43
N TYR A 184 16.06 11.35 6.12
CA TYR A 184 15.95 11.32 7.59
C TYR A 184 17.23 10.81 8.29
N LYS A 185 18.26 10.41 7.53
CA LYS A 185 19.59 10.00 8.00
C LYS A 185 20.65 10.97 7.49
N ASP A 186 21.85 10.92 8.05
CA ASP A 186 22.96 11.72 7.55
C ASP A 186 23.27 11.38 6.07
N THR A 187 23.21 12.38 5.20
CA THR A 187 23.36 12.23 3.75
C THR A 187 24.70 11.58 3.37
N LYS A 188 25.78 11.94 4.08
CA LYS A 188 27.11 11.38 3.82
C LYS A 188 27.16 9.91 4.23
N GLN A 189 26.65 9.56 5.40
CA GLN A 189 26.54 8.18 5.87
C GLN A 189 25.74 7.33 4.86
N VAL A 190 24.59 7.81 4.39
CA VAL A 190 23.78 7.09 3.39
C VAL A 190 24.56 6.84 2.10
N LYS A 191 25.28 7.83 1.59
CA LYS A 191 26.08 7.70 0.37
C LYS A 191 27.26 6.75 0.56
N ASP A 192 27.96 6.83 1.70
CA ASP A 192 29.06 5.93 2.05
C ASP A 192 28.58 4.48 2.21
N GLU A 193 27.41 4.25 2.81
CA GLU A 193 26.77 2.93 2.93
C GLU A 193 26.38 2.34 1.57
N ILE A 194 25.75 3.14 0.70
CA ILE A 194 25.35 2.70 -0.66
C ILE A 194 26.59 2.43 -1.52
N ALA A 195 27.60 3.31 -1.50
CA ALA A 195 28.83 3.14 -2.29
C ALA A 195 29.62 1.91 -1.85
N LYS A 196 29.72 1.65 -0.53
CA LYS A 196 30.35 0.45 0.01
C LYS A 196 29.58 -0.81 -0.41
N TRP A 197 28.26 -0.82 -0.27
CA TRP A 197 27.43 -1.94 -0.73
C TRP A 197 27.57 -2.19 -2.24
N GLN A 198 27.64 -1.13 -3.05
CA GLN A 198 27.79 -1.21 -4.49
C GLN A 198 29.12 -1.87 -4.90
N ALA A 199 30.21 -1.63 -4.15
CA ALA A 199 31.53 -2.18 -4.45
C ALA A 199 31.58 -3.72 -4.36
N ASP A 200 30.84 -4.30 -3.40
CA ASP A 200 30.74 -5.75 -3.19
C ASP A 200 29.61 -6.40 -4.02
N ALA A 201 28.70 -5.60 -4.59
CA ALA A 201 27.51 -6.09 -5.29
C ALA A 201 27.78 -6.44 -6.76
N ALA A 202 27.49 -7.70 -7.12
CA ALA A 202 27.39 -8.11 -8.52
C ALA A 202 26.15 -7.49 -9.19
N LEU A 203 26.34 -6.31 -9.79
CA LEU A 203 25.34 -5.51 -10.51
C LEU A 203 25.65 -5.43 -12.01
N SER A 204 24.60 -5.51 -12.83
CA SER A 204 24.60 -5.18 -14.25
C SER A 204 24.85 -3.68 -14.50
N SER A 205 25.06 -3.29 -15.77
CA SER A 205 25.23 -1.88 -16.15
C SER A 205 24.01 -1.03 -15.79
N THR A 206 22.80 -1.50 -16.11
CA THR A 206 21.56 -0.80 -15.80
C THR A 206 21.32 -0.67 -14.29
N GLU A 207 21.61 -1.72 -13.50
CA GLU A 207 21.52 -1.63 -12.04
C GLU A 207 22.53 -0.63 -11.45
N LYS A 208 23.73 -0.51 -12.04
CA LYS A 208 24.70 0.53 -11.65
C LYS A 208 24.19 1.93 -12.00
N GLU A 209 23.52 2.11 -13.14
CA GLU A 209 22.88 3.37 -13.50
C GLU A 209 21.80 3.76 -12.48
N ILE A 210 20.94 2.84 -12.06
CA ILE A 210 19.94 3.08 -10.99
C ILE A 210 20.61 3.51 -9.68
N VAL A 211 21.74 2.88 -9.29
CA VAL A 211 22.48 3.31 -8.09
C VAL A 211 23.03 4.73 -8.24
N GLN A 212 23.49 5.13 -9.42
CA GLN A 212 23.93 6.51 -9.68
C GLN A 212 22.76 7.51 -9.70
N GLU A 213 21.59 7.13 -10.22
CA GLU A 213 20.35 7.92 -10.15
C GLU A 213 19.93 8.14 -8.68
N LEU A 214 19.98 7.08 -7.86
CA LEU A 214 19.66 7.14 -6.43
C LEU A 214 20.66 8.00 -5.64
N LEU A 215 21.97 7.85 -5.87
CA LEU A 215 22.99 8.65 -5.20
C LEU A 215 22.87 10.15 -5.51
N LYS A 216 22.43 10.52 -6.72
CA LYS A 216 22.11 11.91 -7.09
C LYS A 216 20.82 12.40 -6.42
N ALA A 217 19.79 11.56 -6.35
CA ALA A 217 18.54 11.91 -5.68
C ALA A 217 18.74 12.11 -4.16
N VAL A 218 19.66 11.38 -3.53
CA VAL A 218 20.02 11.55 -2.11
C VAL A 218 20.66 12.92 -1.82
N ASP A 219 21.32 13.56 -2.80
CA ASP A 219 21.82 14.94 -2.65
C ASP A 219 20.70 16.00 -2.73
N HIS A 220 19.58 15.68 -3.39
CA HIS A 220 18.43 16.56 -3.61
C HIS A 220 17.10 15.81 -3.41
N PRO A 221 16.73 15.47 -2.15
CA PRO A 221 15.62 14.56 -1.86
C PRO A 221 14.23 15.24 -1.81
N TYR A 222 14.10 16.49 -2.30
CA TYR A 222 12.89 17.33 -2.27
C TYR A 222 12.66 17.99 -3.64
#